data_AF-A0A924MWB8-F1
#
_entry.id   AF-A0A924MWB8-F1
#
_cell.length_a   1.000
_cell.length_b   1.000
_cell.length_c   1.000
_cell.angle_alpha   90.00
_cell.angle_beta   90.00
_cell.angle_gamma   90.00
#
_symmetry.space_group_name_H-M   'P 1'
#
loop_
_entity.id
_entity.type
_entity.pdbx_description
1 polymer ?
#
loop_
_entity_poly.entity_id
_entity_poly.type
_entity_poly.pdbx_seq_one_letter_code
_entity_poly.pdbx_strand_id
1 'polypeptide(L)'
;MMARRPPRPLLASAALLLFALTSAGARAALPAGFAANDLEALTSVELRERIAHGSTTVIVPIGGTEQNGAHMLLGKHNVRAPVLADRIADALGNAIVAPTIAYVPEGRIHTP
;
A
#
# COMPACT_ATOMS: atom_id res chain seq x y z
N MET A 1 30.85 -57.75 -21.62
CA MET A 1 30.76 -56.41 -22.22
C MET A 1 29.96 -55.53 -21.26
N MET A 2 30.63 -54.59 -20.57
CA MET A 2 30.16 -53.97 -19.32
C MET A 2 29.70 -52.52 -19.59
N ALA A 3 28.40 -52.25 -19.48
CA ALA A 3 27.84 -50.92 -19.70
C ALA A 3 28.00 -50.04 -18.43
N ARG A 4 28.81 -48.98 -18.52
CA ARG A 4 28.97 -47.98 -17.45
C ARG A 4 27.80 -46.99 -17.51
N ARG A 5 27.02 -46.86 -16.44
CA ARG A 5 26.01 -45.79 -16.26
C ARG A 5 26.69 -44.49 -15.78
N PRO A 6 26.28 -43.29 -16.22
CA PRO A 6 26.91 -42.05 -15.81
C PRO A 6 26.40 -41.56 -14.44
N PRO A 7 27.19 -40.74 -13.71
CA PRO A 7 26.82 -40.25 -12.37
C PRO A 7 25.82 -39.08 -12.48
N ARG A 8 24.71 -39.16 -11.75
CA ARG A 8 23.60 -38.18 -11.76
C ARG A 8 23.36 -37.35 -10.46
N PRO A 9 24.28 -37.16 -9.49
CA PRO A 9 23.90 -36.43 -8.27
C PRO A 9 24.12 -34.90 -8.32
N LEU A 10 25.06 -34.39 -9.12
CA LEU A 10 25.47 -32.97 -9.07
C LEU A 10 24.46 -31.98 -9.72
N LEU A 11 23.71 -32.43 -10.72
CA LEU A 11 22.71 -31.58 -11.40
C LEU A 11 21.46 -31.35 -10.54
N ALA A 12 21.11 -32.30 -9.67
CA ALA A 12 19.94 -32.20 -8.80
C ALA A 12 20.13 -31.17 -7.68
N SER A 13 21.33 -31.07 -7.10
CA SER A 13 21.63 -30.13 -6.02
C SER A 13 21.72 -28.68 -6.51
N ALA A 14 22.24 -28.44 -7.72
CA ALA A 14 22.28 -27.11 -8.33
C ALA A 14 20.88 -26.59 -8.65
N ALA A 15 19.97 -27.46 -9.13
CA ALA A 15 18.58 -27.11 -9.39
C ALA A 15 17.80 -26.74 -8.10
N LEU A 16 18.10 -27.41 -6.99
CA LEU A 16 17.45 -27.14 -5.70
C LEU A 16 17.88 -25.81 -5.08
N LEU A 17 19.16 -25.44 -5.22
CA LEU A 17 19.69 -24.14 -4.81
C LEU A 17 19.15 -22.99 -5.67
N LEU A 18 19.00 -23.21 -6.98
CA LEU A 18 18.42 -22.20 -7.88
C LEU A 18 16.93 -21.96 -7.59
N PHE A 19 16.18 -23.01 -7.23
CA PHE A 19 14.78 -22.90 -6.82
C PHE A 19 14.60 -22.15 -5.49
N ALA A 20 15.49 -22.40 -4.51
CA ALA A 20 15.45 -21.73 -3.21
C ALA A 20 15.80 -20.24 -3.26
N LEU A 21 16.64 -19.81 -4.22
CA LEU A 21 16.95 -18.38 -4.40
C LEU A 21 15.80 -17.61 -5.08
N THR A 22 14.95 -18.27 -5.87
CA THR A 22 13.81 -17.61 -6.53
C THR A 22 12.58 -17.42 -5.63
N SER A 23 12.44 -18.17 -4.55
CA SER A 23 11.27 -18.11 -3.66
C SER A 23 11.38 -17.04 -2.56
N ALA A 24 12.59 -16.61 -2.19
CA ALA A 24 12.79 -15.64 -1.12
C ALA A 24 12.43 -14.19 -1.48
N GLY A 25 12.24 -13.88 -2.77
CA GLY A 25 11.96 -12.53 -3.27
C GLY A 25 10.54 -12.31 -3.80
N ALA A 26 9.72 -13.35 -3.89
CA ALA A 26 8.35 -13.22 -4.37
C ALA A 26 7.46 -12.66 -3.25
N ARG A 27 7.48 -11.33 -3.06
CA ARG A 27 6.30 -10.67 -2.50
C ARG A 27 5.14 -11.04 -3.41
N ALA A 28 4.17 -11.80 -2.89
CA ALA A 28 2.93 -12.04 -3.60
C ALA A 28 2.39 -10.66 -3.99
N ALA A 29 2.39 -10.36 -5.29
CA ALA A 29 1.67 -9.21 -5.78
C ALA A 29 0.24 -9.39 -5.28
N LEU A 30 -0.31 -8.38 -4.60
CA LEU A 30 -1.73 -8.40 -4.25
C LEU A 30 -2.49 -8.74 -5.53
N PRO A 31 -3.52 -9.62 -5.46
CA PRO A 31 -4.36 -9.85 -6.62
C PRO A 31 -4.78 -8.49 -7.16
N ALA A 32 -4.59 -8.27 -8.46
CA ALA A 32 -5.11 -7.11 -9.16
C ALA A 32 -6.64 -7.16 -9.06
N GLY A 33 -7.20 -6.64 -7.97
CA GLY A 33 -8.56 -6.95 -7.56
C GLY A 33 -9.21 -5.90 -6.68
N PHE A 34 -8.44 -5.13 -5.91
CA PHE A 34 -9.01 -3.99 -5.18
C PHE A 34 -8.78 -2.71 -5.97
N ALA A 35 -9.82 -2.25 -6.66
CA ALA A 35 -9.76 -1.07 -7.52
C ALA A 35 -9.55 0.25 -6.76
N ALA A 36 -9.83 0.29 -5.45
CA ALA A 36 -9.77 1.50 -4.64
C ALA A 36 -8.90 1.30 -3.40
N ASN A 37 -7.99 2.24 -3.12
CA ASN A 37 -7.29 2.31 -1.84
C ASN A 37 -8.12 2.97 -0.74
N ASP A 38 -9.15 3.73 -1.13
CA ASP A 38 -10.07 4.41 -0.23
C ASP A 38 -10.93 3.41 0.55
N LEU A 39 -10.86 3.48 1.88
CA LEU A 39 -11.66 2.68 2.79
C LEU A 39 -13.17 2.90 2.58
N GLU A 40 -13.60 4.12 2.24
CA GLU A 40 -15.02 4.46 2.08
C GLU A 40 -15.63 3.83 0.80
N ALA A 41 -14.77 3.43 -0.14
CA ALA A 41 -15.16 2.74 -1.37
C ALA A 41 -15.20 1.20 -1.22
N LEU A 42 -14.87 0.66 -0.05
CA LEU A 42 -14.86 -0.77 0.21
C LEU A 42 -16.04 -1.19 1.09
N THR A 43 -16.66 -2.31 0.74
CA THR A 43 -17.50 -3.05 1.69
C THR A 43 -16.64 -3.72 2.76
N SER A 44 -17.24 -4.10 3.89
CA SER A 44 -16.52 -4.81 4.95
C SER A 44 -15.96 -6.16 4.50
N VAL A 45 -16.61 -6.82 3.53
CA VAL A 45 -16.12 -8.07 2.92
C VAL A 45 -14.87 -7.78 2.09
N GLU A 46 -14.90 -6.79 1.20
CA GLU A 46 -13.73 -6.41 0.40
C GLU A 46 -12.56 -5.95 1.26
N LEU A 47 -12.83 -5.18 2.32
CA LEU A 47 -11.80 -4.79 3.30
C LEU A 47 -11.18 -6.01 3.99
N ARG A 48 -12.00 -6.98 4.44
CA ARG A 48 -11.52 -8.21 5.05
C ARG A 48 -10.63 -9.00 4.10
N GLU A 49 -11.05 -9.16 2.84
CA GLU A 49 -10.23 -9.82 1.82
C GLU A 49 -8.92 -9.07 1.60
N ARG A 50 -8.97 -7.73 1.52
CA ARG A 50 -7.77 -6.89 1.32
C ARG A 50 -6.75 -7.03 2.45
N ILE A 51 -7.23 -7.15 3.69
CA ILE A 51 -6.40 -7.47 4.87
C ILE A 51 -5.83 -8.89 4.78
N ALA A 52 -6.68 -9.89 4.49
CA ALA A 52 -6.26 -11.29 4.36
C ALA A 52 -5.20 -11.48 3.26
N HIS A 53 -5.23 -10.65 2.22
CA HIS A 53 -4.25 -10.65 1.14
C HIS A 53 -2.98 -9.84 1.41
N GLY A 54 -2.82 -9.22 2.58
CA GLY A 54 -1.55 -8.62 3.01
C GLY A 54 -1.55 -7.09 3.14
N SER A 55 -2.70 -6.43 3.01
CA SER A 55 -2.79 -5.03 3.42
C SER A 55 -2.62 -4.92 4.93
N THR A 56 -1.61 -4.17 5.35
CA THR A 56 -1.13 -4.11 6.73
C THR A 56 -0.86 -2.68 7.21
N THR A 57 -1.03 -1.71 6.31
CA THR A 57 -0.75 -0.30 6.56
C THR A 57 -2.00 0.53 6.32
N VAL A 58 -2.23 1.53 7.18
CA VAL A 58 -3.30 2.53 6.99
C VAL A 58 -2.68 3.91 6.91
N ILE A 59 -3.08 4.69 5.92
CA ILE A 59 -2.75 6.10 5.80
C ILE A 59 -3.96 6.90 6.26
N VAL A 60 -3.75 7.80 7.22
CA VAL A 60 -4.81 8.70 7.71
C VAL A 60 -4.55 10.09 7.15
N PRO A 61 -5.22 10.50 6.05
CA PRO A 61 -5.10 11.85 5.55
C PRO A 61 -5.77 12.83 6.51
N ILE A 62 -5.06 13.91 6.81
CA ILE A 62 -5.56 15.01 7.64
C ILE A 62 -5.54 16.28 6.79
N GLY A 63 -6.71 16.91 6.69
CA GLY A 63 -6.94 18.18 6.02
C GLY A 63 -7.12 19.33 7.01
N GLY A 64 -7.96 20.29 6.64
CA GLY A 64 -8.23 21.49 7.43
C GLY A 64 -8.85 22.60 6.59
N THR A 65 -9.42 23.60 7.28
CA THR A 65 -9.96 24.81 6.66
C THR A 65 -9.21 26.01 7.20
N GLU A 66 -8.41 26.66 6.35
CA GLU A 66 -7.49 27.72 6.75
C GLU A 66 -7.39 28.85 5.72
N GLN A 67 -7.18 30.07 6.20
CA GLN A 67 -6.90 31.23 5.36
C GLN A 67 -5.56 31.05 4.64
N ASN A 68 -5.53 31.34 3.33
CA ASN A 68 -4.32 31.22 2.51
C ASN A 68 -4.21 32.26 1.40
N GLY A 69 -4.55 33.49 1.73
CA GLY A 69 -4.67 34.58 0.76
C GLY A 69 -5.98 34.55 -0.04
N ALA A 70 -6.27 35.66 -0.72
CA ALA A 70 -7.54 35.88 -1.42
C ALA A 70 -7.76 35.00 -2.67
N HIS A 71 -6.73 34.28 -3.11
CA HIS A 71 -6.75 33.50 -4.35
C HIS A 71 -6.86 31.99 -4.11
N MET A 72 -6.94 31.53 -2.85
CA MET A 72 -6.98 30.11 -2.50
C MET A 72 -8.26 29.72 -1.78
N LEU A 73 -8.74 28.51 -2.09
CA LEU A 73 -9.83 27.88 -1.36
C LEU A 73 -9.40 27.58 0.08
N LEU A 74 -10.27 27.87 1.04
CA LEU A 74 -10.01 27.61 2.46
C LEU A 74 -9.81 26.11 2.76
N GLY A 75 -10.56 25.25 2.06
CA GLY A 75 -10.51 23.80 2.21
C GLY A 75 -9.52 23.09 1.28
N LYS A 76 -8.52 23.78 0.71
CA LYS A 76 -7.57 23.18 -0.25
C LYS A 76 -6.90 21.90 0.29
N HIS A 77 -6.69 21.81 1.61
CA HIS A 77 -6.07 20.66 2.26
C HIS A 77 -6.98 19.43 2.25
N ASN A 78 -8.30 19.61 2.37
CA ASN A 78 -9.28 18.54 2.28
C ASN A 78 -9.33 17.91 0.87
N VAL A 79 -8.92 18.65 -0.15
CA VAL A 79 -8.80 18.14 -1.52
C VAL A 79 -7.44 17.50 -1.76
N ARG A 80 -6.36 18.15 -1.30
CA ARG A 80 -4.99 17.73 -1.63
C ARG A 80 -4.51 16.53 -0.82
N ALA A 81 -4.84 16.46 0.46
CA ALA A 81 -4.38 15.39 1.36
C ALA A 81 -4.82 13.98 0.90
N PRO A 82 -6.12 13.72 0.62
CA PRO A 82 -6.54 12.38 0.18
C PRO A 82 -5.92 11.97 -1.17
N VAL A 83 -5.79 12.89 -2.13
CA VAL A 83 -5.17 12.60 -3.44
C VAL A 83 -3.71 12.17 -3.29
N LEU A 84 -2.96 12.79 -2.38
CA LEU A 84 -1.57 12.40 -2.11
C LEU A 84 -1.49 11.09 -1.32
N ALA A 85 -2.40 10.89 -0.36
CA ALA A 85 -2.49 9.64 0.40
C ALA A 85 -2.74 8.44 -0.52
N ASP A 86 -3.63 8.57 -1.50
CA ASP A 86 -3.94 7.54 -2.49
C ASP A 86 -2.70 7.17 -3.32
N ARG A 87 -1.97 8.17 -3.84
CA ARG A 87 -0.71 7.95 -4.57
C ARG A 87 0.37 7.27 -3.72
N ILE A 88 0.44 7.59 -2.43
CA ILE A 88 1.37 6.93 -1.50
C ILE A 88 0.91 5.49 -1.27
N ALA A 89 -0.40 5.24 -1.14
CA ALA A 89 -0.93 3.90 -0.97
C ALA A 89 -0.63 3.00 -2.18
N ASP A 90 -0.78 3.53 -3.40
CA ASP A 90 -0.37 2.87 -4.64
C ASP A 90 1.12 2.51 -4.63
N ALA A 91 1.97 3.47 -4.26
CA ALA A 91 3.41 3.27 -4.22
C ALA A 91 3.86 2.22 -3.17
N LEU A 92 3.15 2.13 -2.04
CA LEU A 92 3.40 1.13 -1.00
C LEU A 92 2.87 -0.26 -1.40
N GLY A 93 1.75 -0.32 -2.13
CA GLY A 93 1.13 -1.55 -2.61
C GLY A 93 0.52 -2.44 -1.53
N ASN A 94 0.52 -2.03 -0.25
CA ASN A 94 -0.07 -2.76 0.87
C ASN A 94 -0.81 -1.85 1.87
N ALA A 95 -1.17 -0.65 1.43
CA ALA A 95 -1.82 0.36 2.25
C ALA A 95 -3.29 0.59 1.86
N ILE A 96 -4.07 1.06 2.83
CA ILE A 96 -5.46 1.52 2.69
C ILE A 96 -5.51 2.96 3.19
N VAL A 97 -6.27 3.82 2.52
CA VAL A 97 -6.47 5.22 2.90
C VAL A 97 -7.76 5.32 3.73
N ALA A 98 -7.65 5.82 4.95
CA ALA A 98 -8.79 6.08 5.82
C ALA A 98 -9.54 7.37 5.40
N PRO A 99 -10.78 7.57 5.87
CA PRO A 99 -11.52 8.82 5.64
C PRO A 99 -10.70 10.05 6.06
N THR A 100 -10.79 11.12 5.28
CA THR A 100 -10.05 12.36 5.58
C THR A 100 -10.59 13.04 6.83
N ILE A 101 -9.71 13.28 7.80
CA ILE A 101 -10.02 14.13 8.94
C ILE A 101 -9.95 15.59 8.48
N ALA A 102 -11.10 16.18 8.18
CA ALA A 102 -11.22 17.52 7.57
C ALA A 102 -11.02 18.69 8.56
N TYR A 103 -10.44 18.43 9.74
CA TYR A 103 -10.24 19.40 10.81
C TYR A 103 -8.88 19.22 11.47
N VAL A 104 -8.16 20.32 11.68
CA VAL A 104 -6.93 20.40 12.45
C VAL A 104 -7.06 21.53 13.47
N PRO A 105 -6.56 21.34 14.71
CA PRO A 105 -6.45 22.42 15.66
C PRO A 105 -5.46 23.50 15.16
N GLU A 106 -5.92 24.73 14.95
CA GLU A 106 -5.13 25.87 14.44
C GLU A 106 -4.21 26.51 15.49
N GLY A 107 -3.81 25.75 16.52
CA GLY A 107 -2.99 26.25 17.62
C GLY A 107 -3.69 27.33 18.47
N ARG A 108 -2.90 28.11 19.21
CA ARG A 108 -3.43 29.22 20.03
C ARG A 108 -3.72 30.42 19.15
N ILE A 109 -4.96 30.84 19.11
CA ILE A 109 -5.35 32.13 18.51
C ILE A 109 -4.90 33.23 19.48
N HIS A 110 -3.90 34.01 19.10
CA HIS A 110 -3.57 35.24 19.83
C HIS A 110 -4.57 36.31 19.42
N THR A 111 -5.61 36.51 20.23
CA THR A 111 -6.52 37.66 20.12
C THR A 111 -5.81 38.95 20.50
N PRO A 112 -6.03 40.07 19.77
CA PRO A 112 -5.52 41.40 20.13
C PRO A 112 -5.93 41.85 21.53
#